data_AF-A0A2V5KX08-F1
#
_entry.id   AF-A0A2V5KX08-F1
#
_cell.length_a   1.000
_cell.length_b   1.000
_cell.length_c   1.000
_cell.angle_alpha   90.00
_cell.angle_beta   90.00
_cell.angle_gamma   90.00
#
_symmetry.space_group_name_H-M   'P 1'
#
loop_
_entity.id
_entity.type
_entity.pdbx_description
1 polymer ?
#
loop_
_entity_poly.entity_id
_entity_poly.type
_entity_poly.pdbx_seq_one_letter_code
_entity_poly.pdbx_strand_id
1 'polypeptide(L)'
;MGTKFGNVHVMTNELEAVLSALKDMTSAENGSAEQAALERMPGFGHLLLEVAKRKNIFYIAEWKPGWITILNDCFGWGETEAFGETLSGYIGSPVFTFSYFDDDVFEMNVFANGETLTGHGWQSLYADYEMEEKSADVGVLSELLGHEHVGRLLNVLETDNPEQAAEQFESILQIPIWIHSDWFDDLAGDETIRKYTKYDFNRAG
;
A
#
# COMPACT_ATOMS: atom_id res chain seq x y z
N MET A 1 -7.07 -20.09 6.09
CA MET A 1 -7.32 -18.65 5.91
C MET A 1 -6.22 -18.21 4.99
N GLY A 2 -6.55 -17.71 3.80
CA GLY A 2 -5.55 -17.29 2.84
C GLY A 2 -4.80 -16.05 3.31
N THR A 3 -3.61 -15.86 2.79
CA THR A 3 -2.74 -14.72 3.08
C THR A 3 -3.34 -13.46 2.48
N LYS A 4 -3.38 -12.37 3.25
CA LYS A 4 -3.90 -11.08 2.81
C LYS A 4 -3.00 -9.98 3.33
N PHE A 5 -2.50 -9.13 2.46
CA PHE A 5 -1.76 -7.94 2.86
C PHE A 5 -1.85 -6.87 1.78
N GLY A 6 -1.55 -5.65 2.17
CA GLY A 6 -1.43 -4.52 1.27
C GLY A 6 -0.32 -3.59 1.72
N ASN A 7 0.45 -3.11 0.75
CA ASN A 7 1.64 -2.31 0.97
C ASN A 7 1.59 -1.07 0.09
N VAL A 8 2.07 0.05 0.63
CA VAL A 8 2.11 1.33 -0.07
C VAL A 8 3.56 1.78 -0.15
N HIS A 9 4.02 2.15 -1.34
CA HIS A 9 5.40 2.56 -1.59
C HIS A 9 5.42 3.89 -2.31
N VAL A 10 6.02 4.88 -1.69
CA VAL A 10 6.17 6.22 -2.27
C VAL A 10 7.55 6.34 -2.89
N MET A 11 7.62 6.77 -4.14
CA MET A 11 8.88 7.01 -4.83
C MET A 11 9.44 8.41 -4.48
N THR A 12 9.97 8.55 -3.26
CA THR A 12 10.57 9.81 -2.77
C THR A 12 11.66 9.57 -1.71
N ASN A 13 12.50 10.59 -1.50
CA ASN A 13 13.46 10.67 -0.39
C ASN A 13 12.99 11.64 0.73
N GLU A 14 11.77 12.18 0.62
CA GLU A 14 11.25 13.20 1.53
C GLU A 14 10.37 12.59 2.62
N LEU A 15 10.99 11.90 3.60
CA LEU A 15 10.25 11.26 4.70
C LEU A 15 9.33 12.23 5.45
N GLU A 16 9.79 13.43 5.76
CA GLU A 16 8.99 14.44 6.46
C GLU A 16 7.74 14.87 5.67
N ALA A 17 7.82 14.92 4.33
CA ALA A 17 6.67 15.23 3.49
C ALA A 17 5.62 14.12 3.57
N VAL A 18 6.06 12.86 3.53
CA VAL A 18 5.17 11.69 3.72
C VAL A 18 4.54 11.70 5.11
N LEU A 19 5.33 11.91 6.17
CA LEU A 19 4.80 11.96 7.55
C LEU A 19 3.80 13.11 7.75
N SER A 20 4.06 14.28 7.15
CA SER A 20 3.12 15.41 7.18
C SER A 20 1.81 15.05 6.47
N ALA A 21 1.88 14.45 5.27
CA ALA A 21 0.71 14.03 4.53
C ALA A 21 -0.13 13.01 5.29
N LEU A 22 0.51 11.99 5.90
CA LEU A 22 -0.19 10.99 6.72
C LEU A 22 -0.89 11.64 7.92
N LYS A 23 -0.23 12.59 8.58
CA LYS A 23 -0.82 13.34 9.69
C LYS A 23 -2.03 14.17 9.24
N ASP A 24 -1.94 14.81 8.09
CA ASP A 24 -3.03 15.62 7.54
C ASP A 24 -4.23 14.73 7.14
N MET A 25 -3.98 13.58 6.50
CA MET A 25 -4.99 12.57 6.18
C MET A 25 -5.71 12.07 7.44
N THR A 26 -4.95 11.63 8.46
CA THR A 26 -5.52 11.20 9.75
C THR A 26 -6.31 12.33 10.42
N SER A 27 -5.87 13.59 10.31
CA SER A 27 -6.58 14.73 10.91
C SER A 27 -7.90 15.02 10.19
N ALA A 28 -7.92 14.89 8.86
CA ALA A 28 -9.13 15.06 8.05
C ALA A 28 -10.17 13.97 8.36
N GLU A 29 -9.75 12.71 8.49
CA GLU A 29 -10.63 11.60 8.86
C GLU A 29 -11.22 11.77 10.28
N ASN A 30 -10.37 12.15 11.25
CA ASN A 30 -10.80 12.37 12.64
C ASN A 30 -11.78 13.54 12.82
N GLY A 31 -11.74 14.52 11.92
CA GLY A 31 -12.68 15.66 11.88
C GLY A 31 -14.00 15.34 11.16
N SER A 32 -14.16 14.14 10.60
CA SER A 32 -15.32 13.80 9.76
C SER A 32 -16.61 13.61 10.58
N ALA A 33 -17.76 13.91 9.95
CA ALA A 33 -19.08 13.68 10.53
C ALA A 33 -19.35 12.19 10.83
N GLU A 34 -18.62 11.30 10.17
CA GLU A 34 -18.71 9.86 10.31
C GLU A 34 -18.16 9.40 11.67
N GLN A 35 -17.03 9.95 12.11
CA GLN A 35 -16.49 9.67 13.45
C GLN A 35 -17.43 10.13 14.57
N ALA A 36 -18.02 11.32 14.41
CA ALA A 36 -19.02 11.83 15.35
C ALA A 36 -20.32 10.99 15.38
N ALA A 37 -20.64 10.28 14.28
CA ALA A 37 -21.76 9.34 14.22
C ALA A 37 -21.41 8.01 14.91
N LEU A 38 -20.19 7.51 14.73
CA LEU A 38 -19.68 6.28 15.36
C LEU A 38 -19.66 6.38 16.89
N GLU A 39 -19.25 7.52 17.45
CA GLU A 39 -19.27 7.78 18.90
C GLU A 39 -20.68 7.72 19.52
N ARG A 40 -21.72 7.95 18.71
CA ARG A 40 -23.12 7.99 19.16
C ARG A 40 -23.83 6.65 18.98
N MET A 41 -23.20 5.64 18.37
CA MET A 41 -23.80 4.33 18.17
C MET A 41 -23.76 3.48 19.46
N PRO A 42 -24.92 3.07 20.01
CA PRO A 42 -24.96 2.19 21.17
C PRO A 42 -24.46 0.78 20.80
N GLY A 43 -23.60 0.19 21.64
CA GLY A 43 -23.17 -1.21 21.54
C GLY A 43 -21.89 -1.45 20.73
N PHE A 44 -21.72 -0.79 19.58
CA PHE A 44 -20.57 -1.02 18.68
C PHE A 44 -19.56 0.13 18.62
N GLY A 45 -19.87 1.30 19.18
CA GLY A 45 -19.00 2.48 19.10
C GLY A 45 -17.56 2.22 19.60
N HIS A 46 -17.39 1.40 20.65
CA HIS A 46 -16.04 1.08 21.17
C HIS A 46 -15.19 0.26 20.18
N LEU A 47 -15.78 -0.72 19.48
CA LEU A 47 -15.08 -1.53 18.46
C LEU A 47 -14.71 -0.68 17.25
N LEU A 48 -15.63 0.19 16.82
CA LEU A 48 -15.38 1.08 15.68
C LEU A 48 -14.30 2.13 16.00
N LEU A 49 -14.24 2.61 17.25
CA LEU A 49 -13.16 3.46 17.74
C LEU A 49 -11.82 2.72 17.82
N GLU A 50 -11.80 1.43 18.16
CA GLU A 50 -10.56 0.64 18.14
C GLU A 50 -10.05 0.41 16.71
N VAL A 51 -10.95 0.13 15.76
CA VAL A 51 -10.59 0.03 14.33
C VAL A 51 -10.06 1.37 13.82
N ALA A 52 -10.75 2.48 14.11
CA ALA A 52 -10.29 3.82 13.73
C ALA A 52 -8.91 4.16 14.32
N LYS A 53 -8.63 3.72 15.56
CA LYS A 53 -7.29 3.89 16.15
C LYS A 53 -6.22 3.11 15.40
N ARG A 54 -6.49 1.87 14.99
CA ARG A 54 -5.51 1.07 14.24
C ARG A 54 -5.21 1.67 12.86
N LYS A 55 -6.20 2.27 12.21
CA LYS A 55 -6.02 2.97 10.91
C LYS A 55 -4.97 4.08 10.97
N ASN A 56 -4.75 4.70 12.13
CA ASN A 56 -3.79 5.80 12.30
C ASN A 56 -2.42 5.36 12.82
N ILE A 57 -2.13 4.05 12.80
CA ILE A 57 -0.84 3.49 13.19
C ILE A 57 -0.15 2.94 11.95
N PHE A 58 0.98 3.54 11.59
CA PHE A 58 1.75 3.17 10.41
C PHE A 58 3.12 2.64 10.79
N TYR A 59 3.62 1.68 10.02
CA TYR A 59 5.01 1.23 10.08
C TYR A 59 5.71 1.69 8.81
N ILE A 60 6.78 2.49 8.95
CA ILE A 60 7.41 3.18 7.82
C ILE A 60 8.90 2.87 7.76
N ALA A 61 9.40 2.54 6.57
CA ALA A 61 10.82 2.31 6.31
C ALA A 61 11.29 3.02 5.03
N GLU A 62 12.51 3.52 5.05
CA GLU A 62 13.20 4.08 3.90
C GLU A 62 14.06 3.03 3.19
N TRP A 63 14.00 3.01 1.86
CA TRP A 63 14.71 2.07 1.00
C TRP A 63 15.44 2.84 -0.11
N LYS A 64 16.64 2.36 -0.46
CA LYS A 64 17.39 2.92 -1.60
C LYS A 64 16.86 2.33 -2.91
N PRO A 65 16.80 3.09 -4.01
CA PRO A 65 17.41 4.43 -4.21
C PRO A 65 16.55 5.64 -3.82
N GLY A 66 15.34 5.45 -3.29
CA GLY A 66 14.48 6.57 -2.88
C GLY A 66 13.03 6.15 -2.77
N TRP A 67 12.78 5.20 -1.88
CA TRP A 67 11.47 4.63 -1.63
C TRP A 67 11.13 4.75 -0.15
N ILE A 68 9.86 5.04 0.13
CA ILE A 68 9.30 4.96 1.48
C ILE A 68 8.20 3.92 1.45
N THR A 69 8.38 2.84 2.18
CA THR A 69 7.37 1.80 2.34
C THR A 69 6.55 2.08 3.59
N ILE A 70 5.22 2.04 3.45
CA ILE A 70 4.23 2.27 4.49
C ILE A 70 3.40 1.00 4.62
N LEU A 71 3.28 0.49 5.84
CA LEU A 71 2.43 -0.64 6.21
C LEU A 71 1.41 -0.20 7.25
N ASN A 72 0.25 -0.83 7.24
CA ASN A 72 -0.84 -0.61 8.18
C ASN A 72 -1.67 -1.88 8.32
N ASP A 73 -2.13 -2.20 9.54
CA ASP A 73 -2.92 -3.40 9.82
C ASP A 73 -4.28 -3.42 9.12
N CYS A 74 -4.74 -2.27 8.61
CA CYS A 74 -5.98 -2.13 7.86
C CYS A 74 -5.78 -2.16 6.34
N PHE A 75 -4.55 -2.35 5.84
CA PHE A 75 -4.31 -2.49 4.41
C PHE A 75 -4.74 -3.87 3.93
N GLY A 76 -5.83 -3.86 3.19
CA GLY A 76 -6.40 -5.00 2.49
C GLY A 76 -6.66 -4.66 1.02
N TRP A 77 -7.33 -5.59 0.34
CA TRP A 77 -7.72 -5.42 -1.05
C TRP A 77 -8.77 -4.31 -1.19
N GLY A 78 -8.50 -3.33 -2.03
CA GLY A 78 -9.32 -2.11 -2.18
C GLY A 78 -8.97 -1.01 -1.18
N GLU A 79 -8.76 -1.31 0.11
CA GLU A 79 -8.35 -0.27 1.08
C GLU A 79 -6.96 0.29 0.77
N THR A 80 -6.03 -0.57 0.36
CA THR A 80 -4.67 -0.16 -0.01
C THR A 80 -4.68 0.73 -1.24
N GLU A 81 -5.54 0.41 -2.22
CA GLU A 81 -5.75 1.20 -3.44
C GLU A 81 -6.24 2.61 -3.11
N ALA A 82 -7.35 2.71 -2.38
CA ALA A 82 -7.95 3.97 -1.98
C ALA A 82 -7.01 4.84 -1.13
N PHE A 83 -6.23 4.21 -0.26
CA PHE A 83 -5.20 4.90 0.51
C PHE A 83 -4.09 5.47 -0.39
N GLY A 84 -3.58 4.66 -1.32
CA GLY A 84 -2.51 5.10 -2.24
C GLY A 84 -2.93 6.24 -3.14
N GLU A 85 -4.15 6.17 -3.69
CA GLU A 85 -4.75 7.25 -4.47
C GLU A 85 -4.82 8.54 -3.64
N THR A 86 -5.43 8.47 -2.45
CA THR A 86 -5.57 9.63 -1.55
C THR A 86 -4.20 10.21 -1.21
N LEU A 87 -3.26 9.38 -0.77
CA LEU A 87 -1.92 9.80 -0.38
C LEU A 87 -1.21 10.52 -1.53
N SER A 88 -1.31 10.02 -2.76
CA SER A 88 -0.72 10.65 -3.94
C SER A 88 -1.27 12.05 -4.25
N GLY A 89 -2.46 12.39 -3.74
CA GLY A 89 -3.03 13.74 -3.80
C GLY A 89 -2.39 14.72 -2.81
N TYR A 90 -1.82 14.20 -1.71
CA TYR A 90 -1.09 15.00 -0.71
C TYR A 90 0.40 15.11 -1.01
N ILE A 91 0.99 14.03 -1.51
CA ILE A 91 2.42 13.98 -1.84
C ILE A 91 2.55 14.00 -3.36
N GLY A 92 3.14 15.06 -3.92
CA GLY A 92 3.34 15.21 -5.37
C GLY A 92 4.35 14.23 -5.98
N SER A 93 4.51 13.04 -5.38
CA SER A 93 5.38 11.93 -5.80
C SER A 93 4.52 10.73 -6.17
N PRO A 94 4.96 9.89 -7.12
CA PRO A 94 4.27 8.65 -7.46
C PRO A 94 4.12 7.72 -6.26
N VAL A 95 2.94 7.11 -6.15
CA VAL A 95 2.61 6.13 -5.11
C VAL A 95 2.25 4.81 -5.77
N PHE A 96 2.97 3.76 -5.39
CA PHE A 96 2.69 2.38 -5.78
C PHE A 96 1.93 1.69 -4.66
N THR A 97 0.91 0.92 -5.01
CA THR A 97 0.25 0.01 -4.08
C THR A 97 0.41 -1.41 -4.60
N PHE A 98 0.64 -2.34 -3.68
CA PHE A 98 0.62 -3.76 -3.94
C PHE A 98 -0.32 -4.42 -2.97
N SER A 99 -1.24 -5.25 -3.46
CA SER A 99 -2.18 -6.00 -2.62
C SER A 99 -2.14 -7.46 -3.02
N TYR A 100 -2.15 -8.33 -2.02
CA TYR A 100 -2.27 -9.78 -2.20
C TYR A 100 -3.47 -10.28 -1.43
N PHE A 101 -4.28 -11.14 -2.04
CA PHE A 101 -5.52 -11.61 -1.44
C PHE A 101 -5.81 -13.06 -1.82
N ASP A 102 -6.22 -13.83 -0.81
CA ASP A 102 -6.75 -15.20 -0.91
C ASP A 102 -5.84 -16.21 -1.63
N ASP A 103 -4.53 -15.98 -1.56
CA ASP A 103 -3.48 -16.83 -2.13
C ASP A 103 -3.47 -16.92 -3.67
N ASP A 104 -4.24 -16.08 -4.38
CA ASP A 104 -4.33 -16.14 -5.85
C ASP A 104 -4.55 -14.79 -6.56
N VAL A 105 -4.83 -13.72 -5.82
CA VAL A 105 -4.97 -12.36 -6.36
C VAL A 105 -3.76 -11.53 -5.96
N PHE A 106 -3.00 -11.06 -6.95
CA PHE A 106 -2.02 -9.99 -6.75
C PHE A 106 -2.38 -8.80 -7.61
N GLU A 107 -2.33 -7.61 -7.03
CA GLU A 107 -2.69 -6.39 -7.72
C GLU A 107 -1.66 -5.30 -7.45
N MET A 108 -1.31 -4.56 -8.49
CA MET A 108 -0.47 -3.38 -8.42
C MET A 108 -1.20 -2.20 -9.03
N ASN A 109 -1.18 -1.06 -8.35
CA ASN A 109 -1.65 0.21 -8.91
C ASN A 109 -0.61 1.30 -8.68
N VAL A 110 -0.59 2.29 -9.58
CA VAL A 110 0.28 3.46 -9.51
C VAL A 110 -0.57 4.71 -9.59
N PHE A 111 -0.35 5.63 -8.66
CA PHE A 111 -1.08 6.87 -8.54
C PHE A 111 -0.16 8.08 -8.58
N ALA A 112 -0.67 9.19 -9.08
CA ALA A 112 -0.07 10.50 -8.92
C ALA A 112 -1.15 11.58 -8.86
N ASN A 113 -0.99 12.54 -7.95
CA ASN A 113 -1.89 13.68 -7.79
C ASN A 113 -3.37 13.29 -7.55
N GLY A 114 -3.62 12.16 -6.90
CA GLY A 114 -4.97 11.68 -6.61
C GLY A 114 -5.65 10.96 -7.77
N GLU A 115 -4.90 10.57 -8.81
CA GLU A 115 -5.43 9.86 -9.98
C GLU A 115 -4.62 8.59 -10.25
N THR A 116 -5.29 7.53 -10.74
CA THR A 116 -4.65 6.31 -11.22
C THR A 116 -3.92 6.57 -12.53
N LEU A 117 -2.61 6.31 -12.54
CA LEU A 117 -1.79 6.35 -13.75
C LEU A 117 -1.87 5.03 -14.51
N THR A 118 -1.73 3.91 -13.79
CA THR A 118 -1.76 2.57 -14.36
C THR A 118 -2.01 1.54 -13.26
N GLY A 119 -2.53 0.37 -13.62
CA GLY A 119 -2.68 -0.75 -12.70
C GLY A 119 -2.68 -2.08 -13.45
N HIS A 120 -2.31 -3.14 -12.76
CA HIS A 120 -2.32 -4.50 -13.29
C HIS A 120 -2.70 -5.47 -12.20
N GLY A 121 -3.54 -6.44 -12.54
CA GLY A 121 -3.84 -7.55 -11.65
C GLY A 121 -3.44 -8.88 -12.26
N TRP A 122 -2.81 -9.70 -11.43
CA TRP A 122 -2.45 -11.07 -11.71
C TRP A 122 -3.51 -11.95 -11.07
N GLN A 123 -4.28 -12.64 -11.90
CA GLN A 123 -5.28 -13.61 -11.48
C GLN A 123 -5.37 -14.74 -12.50
N SER A 124 -5.50 -15.97 -12.00
CA SER A 124 -5.94 -17.10 -12.81
C SER A 124 -7.47 -17.16 -13.00
N LEU A 125 -8.26 -16.34 -12.27
CA LEU A 125 -9.71 -16.51 -12.14
C LEU A 125 -10.51 -15.19 -12.06
N TYR A 126 -10.20 -14.17 -12.89
CA TYR A 126 -11.06 -12.96 -13.06
C TYR A 126 -12.54 -13.28 -13.32
N ALA A 127 -12.83 -14.47 -13.85
CA ALA A 127 -14.18 -14.98 -14.05
C ALA A 127 -14.97 -15.22 -12.75
N ASP A 128 -14.31 -15.52 -11.63
CA ASP A 128 -14.97 -15.91 -10.38
C ASP A 128 -15.38 -14.71 -9.51
N TYR A 129 -14.78 -13.54 -9.74
CA TYR A 129 -15.03 -12.30 -8.98
C TYR A 129 -15.70 -11.17 -9.78
N GLU A 130 -16.08 -11.41 -11.04
CA GLU A 130 -16.72 -10.43 -11.95
C GLU A 130 -15.95 -9.08 -12.05
N MET A 131 -14.63 -9.13 -11.92
CA MET A 131 -13.77 -7.94 -11.93
C MET A 131 -13.37 -7.53 -13.35
N GLU A 132 -13.16 -6.23 -13.56
CA GLU A 132 -12.56 -5.73 -14.80
C GLU A 132 -11.07 -6.08 -14.87
N GLU A 133 -10.64 -6.58 -16.03
CA GLU A 133 -9.23 -6.89 -16.29
C GLU A 133 -8.41 -5.60 -16.31
N LYS A 134 -7.41 -5.50 -15.42
CA LYS A 134 -6.48 -4.37 -15.36
C LYS A 134 -5.19 -4.73 -16.07
N SER A 135 -4.82 -3.98 -17.11
CA SER A 135 -3.57 -4.14 -17.83
C SER A 135 -2.70 -2.89 -17.71
N ALA A 136 -1.48 -3.03 -17.21
CA ALA A 136 -0.63 -1.88 -16.99
C ALA A 136 -0.05 -1.30 -18.29
N ASP A 137 0.09 0.01 -18.32
CA ASP A 137 0.84 0.72 -19.34
C ASP A 137 2.34 0.64 -19.04
N VAL A 138 3.05 -0.16 -19.83
CA VAL A 138 4.51 -0.32 -19.74
C VAL A 138 5.24 1.00 -20.02
N GLY A 139 4.69 1.87 -20.85
CA GLY A 139 5.22 3.21 -21.11
C GLY A 139 5.30 4.01 -19.81
N VAL A 140 4.17 4.09 -19.08
CA VAL A 140 4.09 4.75 -17.77
C VAL A 140 5.09 4.14 -16.78
N LEU A 141 5.11 2.81 -16.65
CA LEU A 141 6.04 2.15 -15.73
C LEU A 141 7.51 2.40 -16.11
N SER A 142 7.83 2.46 -17.39
CA SER A 142 9.19 2.70 -17.86
C SER A 142 9.66 4.14 -17.65
N GLU A 143 8.75 5.11 -17.72
CA GLU A 143 9.05 6.52 -17.40
C GLU A 143 9.34 6.69 -15.91
N LEU A 144 8.62 5.96 -15.05
CA LEU A 144 8.79 6.02 -13.60
C LEU A 144 10.01 5.23 -13.12
N LEU A 145 10.19 4.00 -13.60
CA LEU A 145 11.18 3.06 -13.07
C LEU A 145 12.48 3.03 -13.89
N GLY A 146 12.51 3.64 -15.07
CA GLY A 146 13.66 3.65 -15.97
C GLY A 146 13.50 2.69 -17.16
N HIS A 147 13.87 3.17 -18.35
CA HIS A 147 13.72 2.41 -19.59
C HIS A 147 14.62 1.16 -19.65
N GLU A 148 15.68 1.09 -18.85
CA GLU A 148 16.51 -0.10 -18.69
C GLU A 148 15.74 -1.31 -18.14
N HIS A 149 14.58 -1.10 -17.52
CA HIS A 149 13.77 -2.16 -16.94
C HIS A 149 12.65 -2.64 -17.85
N VAL A 150 12.42 -2.05 -19.03
CA VAL A 150 11.30 -2.39 -19.93
C VAL A 150 11.20 -3.89 -20.22
N GLY A 151 12.30 -4.55 -20.58
CA GLY A 151 12.28 -5.98 -20.86
C GLY A 151 11.91 -6.85 -19.64
N ARG A 152 12.30 -6.40 -18.44
CA ARG A 152 11.92 -7.07 -17.18
C ARG A 152 10.46 -6.80 -16.85
N LEU A 153 9.99 -5.56 -17.00
CA LEU A 153 8.60 -5.16 -16.76
C LEU A 153 7.63 -5.96 -17.63
N LEU A 154 7.92 -6.09 -18.93
CA LEU A 154 7.13 -6.93 -19.84
C LEU A 154 7.04 -8.37 -19.33
N ASN A 155 8.17 -8.96 -18.93
CA ASN A 155 8.19 -10.32 -18.39
C ASN A 155 7.35 -10.44 -17.10
N VAL A 156 7.38 -9.46 -16.20
CA VAL A 156 6.57 -9.48 -14.98
C VAL A 156 5.08 -9.41 -15.30
N LEU A 157 4.68 -8.52 -16.21
CA LEU A 157 3.28 -8.32 -16.60
C LEU A 157 2.71 -9.50 -17.40
N GLU A 158 3.56 -10.29 -18.06
CA GLU A 158 3.18 -11.52 -18.77
C GLU A 158 3.26 -12.78 -17.88
N THR A 159 3.69 -12.64 -16.62
CA THR A 159 3.81 -13.78 -15.70
C THR A 159 2.43 -14.21 -15.20
N ASP A 160 2.05 -15.48 -15.32
CA ASP A 160 0.75 -15.98 -14.84
C ASP A 160 0.72 -16.29 -13.32
N ASN A 161 1.88 -16.23 -12.65
CA ASN A 161 2.03 -16.56 -11.24
C ASN A 161 2.16 -15.27 -10.38
N PRO A 162 1.18 -14.97 -9.51
CA PRO A 162 1.20 -13.83 -8.59
C PRO A 162 2.46 -13.71 -7.71
N GLU A 163 2.92 -14.82 -7.12
CA GLU A 163 4.11 -14.85 -6.27
C GLU A 163 5.37 -14.49 -7.05
N GLN A 164 5.53 -15.11 -8.22
CA GLN A 164 6.64 -14.85 -9.11
C GLN A 164 6.61 -13.40 -9.64
N ALA A 165 5.43 -12.84 -9.88
CA ALA A 165 5.28 -11.44 -10.30
C ALA A 165 5.76 -10.49 -9.20
N ALA A 166 5.34 -10.72 -7.96
CA ALA A 166 5.78 -9.95 -6.81
C ALA A 166 7.30 -10.02 -6.60
N GLU A 167 7.90 -11.22 -6.61
CA GLU A 167 9.37 -11.38 -6.51
C GLU A 167 10.14 -10.62 -7.60
N GLN A 168 9.62 -10.65 -8.84
CA GLN A 168 10.24 -9.92 -9.94
C GLN A 168 10.14 -8.39 -9.74
N PHE A 169 9.01 -7.88 -9.23
CA PHE A 169 8.88 -6.47 -8.87
C PHE A 169 9.81 -6.08 -7.73
N GLU A 170 9.94 -6.88 -6.66
CA GLU A 170 10.91 -6.61 -5.59
C GLU A 170 12.32 -6.44 -6.16
N SER A 171 12.68 -7.29 -7.13
CA SER A 171 13.97 -7.22 -7.80
C SER A 171 14.12 -6.00 -8.73
N ILE A 172 13.04 -5.42 -9.25
CA ILE A 172 13.08 -4.18 -10.05
C ILE A 172 13.16 -2.98 -9.12
N LEU A 173 12.28 -2.91 -8.13
CA LEU A 173 12.11 -1.78 -7.23
C LEU A 173 13.17 -1.71 -6.12
N GLN A 174 13.80 -2.85 -5.80
CA GLN A 174 14.75 -3.01 -4.70
C GLN A 174 14.12 -2.73 -3.31
N ILE A 175 12.84 -3.10 -3.15
CA ILE A 175 12.06 -2.98 -1.91
C ILE A 175 11.34 -4.30 -1.62
N PRO A 176 11.06 -4.62 -0.35
CA PRO A 176 10.20 -5.75 -0.02
C PRO A 176 8.74 -5.43 -0.33
N ILE A 177 8.09 -6.33 -1.04
CA ILE A 177 6.65 -6.35 -1.33
C ILE A 177 6.00 -7.44 -0.47
N TRP A 178 6.66 -8.57 -0.25
CA TRP A 178 6.22 -9.64 0.67
C TRP A 178 6.51 -9.30 2.13
N ILE A 179 5.85 -8.26 2.65
CA ILE A 179 5.94 -7.88 4.05
C ILE A 179 4.57 -7.50 4.58
N HIS A 180 4.26 -7.98 5.80
CA HIS A 180 2.99 -7.75 6.47
C HIS A 180 3.21 -6.99 7.78
N SER A 181 2.28 -6.11 8.15
CA SER A 181 2.30 -5.41 9.44
C SER A 181 2.12 -6.31 10.67
N ASP A 182 1.36 -7.40 10.56
CA ASP A 182 1.17 -8.39 11.63
C ASP A 182 2.47 -9.12 12.02
N TRP A 183 3.49 -9.10 11.16
CA TRP A 183 4.78 -9.72 11.44
C TRP A 183 5.58 -8.99 12.53
N PHE A 184 5.20 -7.77 12.88
CA PHE A 184 5.93 -6.94 13.82
C PHE A 184 5.86 -7.46 15.27
N ASP A 185 4.79 -8.18 15.62
CA ASP A 185 4.66 -8.79 16.95
C ASP A 185 5.40 -10.14 17.04
N ASP A 186 5.54 -10.87 15.92
CA ASP A 186 6.04 -12.25 15.90
C ASP A 186 7.50 -12.41 15.41
N LEU A 187 8.03 -11.47 14.62
CA LEU A 187 9.33 -11.60 13.93
C LEU A 187 10.38 -10.56 14.37
N ALA A 188 10.53 -10.33 15.68
CA ALA A 188 11.53 -9.43 16.28
C ALA A 188 13.02 -9.71 15.90
N GLY A 189 13.29 -10.79 15.17
CA GLY A 189 14.61 -11.20 14.69
C GLY A 189 14.95 -10.77 13.25
N ASP A 190 13.98 -10.40 12.42
CA ASP A 190 14.20 -10.14 10.99
C ASP A 190 14.83 -8.74 10.76
N GLU A 191 15.91 -8.68 9.96
CA GLU A 191 16.61 -7.43 9.65
C GLU A 191 15.73 -6.45 8.84
N THR A 192 14.80 -6.97 8.05
CA THR A 192 13.82 -6.19 7.26
C THR A 192 12.88 -5.43 8.18
N ILE A 193 12.32 -6.13 9.18
CA ILE A 193 11.35 -5.57 10.13
C ILE A 193 12.00 -4.51 11.00
N ARG A 194 13.28 -4.69 11.38
CA ARG A 194 14.04 -3.70 12.17
C ARG A 194 14.23 -2.34 11.49
N LYS A 195 14.04 -2.25 10.17
CA LYS A 195 14.13 -0.97 9.45
C LYS A 195 12.88 -0.10 9.62
N TYR A 196 11.77 -0.69 10.02
CA TYR A 196 10.51 0.02 10.12
C TYR A 196 10.37 0.71 11.47
N THR A 197 9.93 1.96 11.42
CA THR A 197 9.59 2.77 12.58
C THR A 197 8.08 2.88 12.69
N LYS A 198 7.55 2.65 13.90
CA LYS A 198 6.12 2.80 14.21
C LYS A 198 5.76 4.26 14.48
N TYR A 199 4.76 4.76 13.77
CA TYR A 199 4.18 6.09 13.95
C TYR A 199 2.71 5.96 14.38
N ASP A 200 2.36 6.49 15.54
CA ASP A 200 0.98 6.51 16.08
C ASP A 200 0.44 7.94 16.06
N PHE A 201 -0.41 8.23 15.07
CA PHE A 201 -1.02 9.55 14.89
C PHE A 201 -2.30 9.76 15.71
N ASN A 202 -2.71 8.79 16.54
CA ASN A 202 -3.84 8.98 17.46
C ASN A 202 -3.50 9.86 18.67
N ARG A 203 -2.21 9.98 18.99
CA ARG A 203 -1.75 10.77 20.13
C ARG A 203 -1.43 12.17 19.62
N ALA A 204 -2.28 13.13 19.96
CA ALA A 204 -1.95 14.54 19.79
C ALA A 204 -0.62 14.81 20.53
N GLY A 205 0.38 15.28 19.77
CA GLY A 205 1.61 15.83 20.34
C GLY A 205 1.34 17.11 21.12
#